data_AF-A0A812T393-F1
#
_entry.id   AF-A0A812T393-F1
#
_cell.length_a   1.000
_cell.length_b   1.000
_cell.length_c   1.000
_cell.angle_alpha   90.00
_cell.angle_beta   90.00
_cell.angle_gamma   90.00
#
_symmetry.space_group_name_H-M   'P 1'
#
loop_
_entity.id
_entity.type
_entity.pdbx_description
1 polymer ?
#
loop_
_entity_poly.entity_id
_entity_poly.type
_entity_poly.pdbx_seq_one_letter_code
_entity_poly.pdbx_strand_id
1 'polypeptide(L)'
;MKADPDQDFLHRYPELAREFDDWLETRRAEVIKAGHHQGAGSSGIKPQASVGANTRMRARLLPEAREALLTGPKTTEELKRLIQRKHPTEEIREEDLLGVLSMEELDALQVRGVWVLARTGTESHDKFRKTLLQLFRHRDSVTRQDVMDEYQQTYGERCKLSDYVVRQQLREIAEKMEDGGQIVYVVKGALQTR
;
A
#
# COMPACT_ATOMS: atom_id res chain seq x y z
N MET A 1 -7.42 -10.79 -2.04
CA MET A 1 -8.86 -10.52 -2.25
C MET A 1 -9.09 -9.01 -2.18
N LYS A 2 -9.92 -8.43 -3.06
CA LYS A 2 -10.47 -7.08 -2.80
C LYS A 2 -11.18 -7.14 -1.45
N ALA A 3 -11.00 -6.14 -0.60
CA ALA A 3 -11.79 -6.06 0.63
C ALA A 3 -13.27 -6.02 0.24
N ASP A 4 -14.10 -6.81 0.92
CA ASP A 4 -15.54 -6.77 0.68
C ASP A 4 -16.07 -5.35 0.96
N PRO A 5 -16.98 -4.83 0.12
CA PRO A 5 -17.55 -3.50 0.30
C PRO A 5 -18.17 -3.37 1.69
N ASP A 6 -18.02 -2.20 2.32
CA ASP A 6 -18.63 -1.90 3.60
C ASP A 6 -20.15 -1.73 3.42
N GLN A 7 -20.86 -2.85 3.41
CA GLN A 7 -22.31 -2.91 3.10
C GLN A 7 -23.12 -1.98 4.02
N ASP A 8 -22.69 -1.85 5.27
CA ASP A 8 -23.34 -1.00 6.27
C ASP A 8 -23.14 0.50 5.99
N PHE A 9 -22.01 0.87 5.40
CA PHE A 9 -21.73 2.23 4.93
C PHE A 9 -22.46 2.54 3.62
N LEU A 10 -22.45 1.61 2.66
CA LEU A 10 -23.16 1.74 1.39
C LEU A 10 -24.67 1.93 1.60
N HIS A 11 -25.24 1.26 2.61
CA HIS A 11 -26.65 1.42 2.97
C HIS A 11 -26.95 2.75 3.68
N ARG A 12 -26.05 3.24 4.55
CA ARG A 12 -26.30 4.48 5.32
C ARG A 12 -26.00 5.76 4.56
N TYR A 13 -25.05 5.75 3.62
CA TYR A 13 -24.57 6.94 2.93
C TYR A 13 -24.37 6.71 1.42
N PRO A 14 -25.43 6.38 0.67
CA PRO A 14 -25.32 6.00 -0.74
C PRO A 14 -24.80 7.13 -1.64
N GLU A 15 -25.17 8.39 -1.35
CA GLU A 15 -24.71 9.58 -2.09
C GLU A 15 -23.18 9.77 -1.95
N LEU A 16 -22.66 9.64 -0.73
CA LEU A 16 -21.23 9.80 -0.41
C LEU A 16 -20.39 8.67 -1.00
N ALA A 17 -20.94 7.45 -1.05
CA ALA A 17 -20.27 6.31 -1.68
C ALA A 17 -20.09 6.55 -3.19
N ARG A 18 -21.11 7.11 -3.86
CA ARG A 18 -21.06 7.43 -5.29
C ARG A 18 -20.03 8.52 -5.60
N GLU A 19 -20.04 9.60 -4.82
CA GLU A 19 -19.07 10.68 -4.97
C GLU A 19 -17.62 10.18 -4.78
N PHE A 20 -17.43 9.23 -3.87
CA PHE A 20 -16.12 8.63 -3.62
C PHE A 20 -15.68 7.68 -4.74
N ASP A 21 -16.59 6.89 -5.31
CA ASP A 21 -16.32 6.05 -6.47
C ASP A 21 -15.93 6.91 -7.69
N ASP A 22 -16.67 7.99 -7.94
CA ASP A 22 -16.38 8.95 -9.01
C ASP A 22 -14.99 9.62 -8.79
N TRP A 23 -14.67 9.98 -7.55
CA TRP A 23 -13.35 10.49 -7.19
C TRP A 23 -12.24 9.46 -7.38
N LEU A 24 -12.46 8.20 -6.99
CA LEU A 24 -11.49 7.12 -7.15
C LEU A 24 -11.21 6.81 -8.63
N GLU A 25 -12.24 6.80 -9.49
CA GLU A 25 -12.05 6.62 -10.93
C GLU A 25 -11.25 7.77 -11.53
N THR A 26 -11.60 9.00 -11.18
CA THR A 26 -10.87 10.20 -11.61
C THR A 26 -9.41 10.14 -11.16
N ARG A 27 -9.17 9.78 -9.90
CA ARG A 27 -7.82 9.69 -9.33
C ARG A 27 -7.00 8.57 -9.95
N ARG A 28 -7.60 7.43 -10.28
CA ARG A 28 -6.94 6.34 -11.02
C ARG A 28 -6.50 6.81 -12.40
N ALA A 29 -7.36 7.52 -13.12
CA ALA A 29 -7.03 8.07 -14.43
C ALA A 29 -5.87 9.08 -14.35
N GLU A 30 -5.85 9.95 -13.33
CA GLU A 30 -4.77 10.91 -13.08
C GLU A 30 -3.42 10.24 -12.80
N VAL A 31 -3.41 9.20 -11.96
CA VAL A 31 -2.18 8.46 -11.60
C VAL A 31 -1.62 7.74 -12.83
N ILE A 32 -2.47 7.11 -13.64
CA ILE A 32 -2.06 6.46 -14.90
C ILE A 32 -1.47 7.50 -15.86
N LYS A 33 -2.09 8.68 -15.97
CA LYS A 33 -1.62 9.77 -16.84
C LYS A 33 -0.29 10.36 -16.35
N ALA A 34 -0.10 10.52 -15.04
CA ALA A 34 1.15 10.99 -14.46
C ALA A 34 2.32 10.01 -14.71
N GLY A 35 2.05 8.70 -14.71
CA GLY A 35 3.04 7.68 -15.08
C GLY A 35 3.48 7.72 -16.55
N HIS A 36 2.61 8.15 -17.46
CA HIS A 36 2.94 8.28 -18.89
C HIS A 36 3.73 9.56 -19.22
N HIS A 37 3.61 10.61 -18.41
CA HIS A 37 4.29 11.89 -18.67
C HIS A 37 5.74 11.97 -18.19
N GLN A 38 6.22 11.03 -17.37
CA GLN A 38 7.66 10.96 -17.02
C GLN A 38 8.53 10.32 -18.11
N GLY A 39 7.93 9.78 -19.19
CA GLY A 39 8.66 9.17 -20.31
C GLY A 39 8.86 10.05 -21.56
N ALA A 40 8.29 11.26 -21.60
CA ALA A 40 8.15 12.02 -22.85
C ALA A 40 8.92 13.36 -22.92
N GLY A 41 9.87 13.61 -22.02
CA GLY A 41 10.56 14.90 -21.95
C GLY A 41 12.01 14.83 -21.51
N SER A 42 12.90 14.30 -22.36
CA SER A 42 14.35 14.48 -22.21
C SER A 42 15.02 14.35 -23.58
N SER A 43 14.96 15.43 -24.35
CA SER A 43 15.74 15.62 -25.56
C SER A 43 17.20 15.89 -25.19
N GLY A 44 18.11 15.01 -25.64
CA GLY A 44 19.51 15.39 -25.91
C GLY A 44 20.56 15.08 -24.84
N ILE A 45 20.84 13.80 -24.55
CA ILE A 45 22.16 13.35 -24.07
C ILE A 45 22.53 12.03 -24.78
N LYS A 46 23.74 11.96 -25.31
CA LYS A 46 24.32 10.85 -26.09
C LYS A 46 24.18 9.49 -25.37
N PRO A 47 24.03 8.37 -26.11
CA PRO A 47 23.77 7.06 -25.52
C PRO A 47 25.01 6.51 -24.82
N GLN A 48 25.05 6.61 -23.50
CA GLN A 48 25.97 5.83 -22.68
C GLN A 48 25.42 4.40 -22.59
N ALA A 49 25.91 3.52 -23.47
CA ALA A 49 25.42 2.17 -23.70
C ALA A 49 25.74 1.16 -22.57
N SER A 50 25.63 1.57 -21.31
CA SER A 50 25.86 0.72 -20.14
C SER A 50 24.95 1.02 -18.94
N VAL A 51 23.85 1.76 -19.12
CA VAL A 51 22.74 1.71 -18.16
C VAL A 51 22.08 0.34 -18.36
N GLY A 52 22.55 -0.64 -17.58
CA GLY A 52 22.34 -2.07 -17.77
C GLY A 52 20.87 -2.47 -17.83
N ALA A 53 20.60 -3.63 -18.42
CA ALA A 53 19.26 -4.21 -18.54
C ALA A 53 18.47 -4.19 -17.21
N ASN A 54 19.16 -4.36 -16.08
CA ASN A 54 18.58 -4.32 -14.73
C ASN A 54 17.97 -2.95 -14.38
N THR A 55 18.58 -1.83 -14.78
CA THR A 55 18.03 -0.49 -14.50
C THR A 55 16.72 -0.28 -15.26
N ARG A 56 16.65 -0.74 -16.52
CA ARG A 56 15.42 -0.67 -17.32
C ARG A 56 14.33 -1.58 -16.77
N MET A 57 14.70 -2.79 -16.34
CA MET A 57 13.77 -3.72 -15.69
C MET A 57 13.18 -3.10 -14.42
N ARG A 58 14.03 -2.55 -13.54
CA ARG A 58 13.59 -1.92 -12.29
C ARG A 58 12.69 -0.70 -12.52
N ALA A 59 13.04 0.17 -13.47
CA ALA A 59 12.22 1.32 -13.83
C ALA A 59 10.80 0.91 -14.27
N ARG A 60 10.66 -0.24 -14.93
CA ARG A 60 9.37 -0.78 -15.34
C ARG A 60 8.63 -1.50 -14.21
N LEU A 61 9.35 -2.22 -13.34
CA LEU A 61 8.75 -2.94 -12.21
C LEU A 61 8.25 -2.00 -11.11
N LEU A 62 8.83 -0.81 -10.97
CA LEU A 62 8.46 0.17 -9.95
C LEU A 62 6.97 0.57 -9.98
N PRO A 63 6.38 1.02 -11.10
CA PRO A 63 4.95 1.35 -11.15
C PRO A 63 4.06 0.14 -10.86
N GLU A 64 4.46 -1.06 -11.29
CA GLU A 64 3.69 -2.29 -11.06
C GLU A 64 3.70 -2.72 -9.60
N ALA A 65 4.86 -2.66 -8.94
CA ALA A 65 4.98 -2.90 -7.51
C ALA A 65 4.18 -1.88 -6.70
N ARG A 66 4.24 -0.60 -7.09
CA ARG A 66 3.44 0.46 -6.46
C ARG A 66 1.95 0.18 -6.59
N GLU A 67 1.48 -0.12 -7.80
CA GLU A 67 0.07 -0.40 -8.06
C GLU A 67 -0.42 -1.63 -7.28
N ALA A 68 0.37 -2.70 -7.22
CA ALA A 68 0.03 -3.89 -6.45
C ALA A 68 -0.10 -3.57 -4.95
N LEU A 69 0.83 -2.78 -4.40
CA LEU A 69 0.85 -2.42 -2.98
C LEU A 69 -0.20 -1.36 -2.58
N LEU A 70 -0.75 -0.59 -3.54
CA LEU A 70 -1.90 0.30 -3.28
C LEU A 70 -3.15 -0.47 -2.83
N THR A 71 -3.22 -1.77 -3.10
CA THR A 71 -4.33 -2.64 -2.65
C THR A 71 -4.11 -3.24 -1.27
N GLY A 72 -3.03 -2.85 -0.58
CA GLY A 72 -2.65 -3.33 0.74
C GLY A 72 -1.45 -4.29 0.71
N PRO A 73 -1.02 -4.79 1.89
CA PRO A 73 0.22 -5.54 2.04
C PRO A 73 0.27 -6.81 1.19
N LYS A 74 1.47 -7.20 0.77
CA LYS A 74 1.74 -8.38 -0.06
C LYS A 74 3.07 -9.03 0.30
N THR A 75 3.16 -10.35 0.23
CA THR A 75 4.46 -11.04 0.25
C THR A 75 5.21 -10.78 -1.06
N THR A 76 6.53 -11.02 -1.06
CA THR A 76 7.34 -10.98 -2.29
C THR A 76 6.79 -11.93 -3.36
N GLU A 77 6.31 -13.11 -2.94
CA GLU A 77 5.75 -14.11 -3.84
C GLU A 77 4.41 -13.66 -4.45
N GLU A 78 3.52 -13.09 -3.64
CA GLU A 78 2.25 -12.53 -4.15
C GLU A 78 2.50 -11.41 -5.15
N LEU A 79 3.43 -10.49 -4.85
CA LEU A 79 3.81 -9.42 -5.77
C LEU A 79 4.34 -9.98 -7.08
N LYS A 80 5.28 -10.94 -7.02
CA LYS A 80 5.82 -11.60 -8.21
C LYS A 80 4.71 -12.22 -9.04
N ARG A 81 3.79 -12.98 -8.43
CA ARG A 81 2.63 -13.59 -9.13
C ARG A 81 1.72 -12.54 -9.77
N LEU A 82 1.41 -11.45 -9.07
CA LEU A 82 0.55 -10.38 -9.57
C LEU A 82 1.17 -9.66 -10.79
N ILE A 83 2.46 -9.34 -10.71
CA ILE A 83 3.19 -8.65 -11.78
C ILE A 83 3.40 -9.61 -12.97
N GLN A 84 3.79 -10.86 -12.72
CA GLN A 84 3.97 -11.89 -13.76
C GLN A 84 2.69 -12.14 -14.56
N ARG A 85 1.51 -12.05 -13.92
CA ARG A 85 0.22 -12.19 -14.60
C ARG A 85 -0.06 -11.03 -15.56
N LYS A 86 0.43 -9.83 -15.27
CA LYS A 86 0.32 -8.67 -16.18
C LYS A 86 1.35 -8.72 -17.31
N HIS A 87 2.50 -9.34 -17.06
CA HIS A 87 3.63 -9.45 -17.99
C HIS A 87 3.98 -10.93 -18.28
N PRO A 88 3.08 -11.70 -18.93
CA PRO A 88 3.22 -13.15 -19.06
C PRO A 88 4.41 -13.60 -19.93
N THR A 89 4.91 -12.74 -20.80
CA THR A 89 5.99 -13.05 -21.76
C THR A 89 7.39 -12.85 -21.19
N GLU A 90 7.50 -12.32 -19.97
CA GLU A 90 8.76 -11.86 -19.40
C GLU A 90 8.97 -12.47 -18.03
N GLU A 91 10.14 -13.04 -17.79
CA GLU A 91 10.47 -13.58 -16.48
C GLU A 91 10.73 -12.44 -15.49
N ILE A 92 9.90 -12.36 -14.44
CA ILE A 92 10.13 -11.44 -13.33
C ILE A 92 10.96 -12.15 -12.25
N ARG A 93 12.25 -11.79 -12.16
CA ARG A 93 13.13 -12.36 -11.13
C ARG A 93 12.87 -11.71 -9.78
N GLU A 94 13.01 -12.52 -8.73
CA GLU A 94 12.82 -12.05 -7.36
C GLU A 94 13.86 -10.99 -6.96
N GLU A 95 15.10 -11.14 -7.43
CA GLU A 95 16.20 -10.18 -7.21
C GLU A 95 15.88 -8.77 -7.72
N ASP A 96 15.23 -8.67 -8.89
CA ASP A 96 14.85 -7.39 -9.48
C ASP A 96 13.69 -6.76 -8.71
N LEU A 97 12.71 -7.58 -8.31
CA LEU A 97 11.58 -7.15 -7.51
C LEU A 97 12.02 -6.64 -6.13
N LEU A 98 12.90 -7.39 -5.44
CA LEU A 98 13.48 -6.95 -4.16
C LEU A 98 14.32 -5.67 -4.32
N GLY A 99 15.03 -5.56 -5.45
CA GLY A 99 15.74 -4.34 -5.82
C GLY A 99 14.82 -3.12 -5.92
N VAL A 100 13.64 -3.27 -6.53
CA VAL A 100 12.60 -2.23 -6.60
C VAL A 100 11.97 -1.95 -5.24
N LEU A 101 11.66 -2.98 -4.46
CA LEU A 101 11.03 -2.84 -3.14
C LEU A 101 11.93 -2.09 -2.14
N SER A 102 13.23 -2.11 -2.37
CA SER A 102 14.22 -1.40 -1.57
C SER A 102 14.51 0.03 -2.07
N MET A 103 13.90 0.47 -3.18
CA MET A 103 14.08 1.83 -3.69
C MET A 103 13.34 2.85 -2.82
N GLU A 104 14.03 3.93 -2.45
CA GLU A 104 13.44 5.03 -1.67
C GLU A 104 12.21 5.64 -2.36
N GLU A 105 12.22 5.71 -3.70
CA GLU A 105 11.11 6.23 -4.49
C GLU A 105 9.80 5.45 -4.27
N LEU A 106 9.87 4.14 -4.04
CA LEU A 106 8.68 3.33 -3.79
C LEU A 106 8.11 3.59 -2.40
N ASP A 107 8.96 3.98 -1.44
CA ASP A 107 8.60 4.20 -0.03
C ASP A 107 7.87 3.00 0.58
N ALA A 108 8.33 1.78 0.23
CA ALA A 108 7.81 0.53 0.77
C ALA A 108 8.56 0.13 2.04
N LEU A 109 7.85 -0.49 2.97
CA LEU A 109 8.40 -1.05 4.20
C LEU A 109 8.09 -2.54 4.28
N GLN A 110 9.04 -3.30 4.81
CA GLN A 110 8.81 -4.69 5.17
C GLN A 110 8.35 -4.78 6.62
N VAL A 111 7.18 -5.38 6.84
CA VAL A 111 6.57 -5.61 8.14
C VAL A 111 6.11 -7.06 8.20
N ARG A 112 6.66 -7.85 9.11
CA ARG A 112 6.23 -9.25 9.35
C ARG A 112 6.16 -10.11 8.06
N GLY A 113 7.17 -10.00 7.19
CA GLY A 113 7.26 -10.80 5.97
C GLY A 113 6.45 -10.29 4.77
N VAL A 114 5.68 -9.21 4.94
CA VAL A 114 4.97 -8.54 3.84
C VAL A 114 5.53 -7.14 3.57
N TRP A 115 5.40 -6.69 2.33
CA TRP A 115 5.69 -5.34 1.88
C TRP A 115 4.43 -4.50 1.90
N VAL A 116 4.56 -3.24 2.29
CA VAL A 116 3.46 -2.27 2.36
C VAL A 116 3.99 -0.87 2.03
N LEU A 117 3.20 -0.05 1.33
CA LEU A 117 3.56 1.36 1.15
C LEU A 117 3.51 2.09 2.49
N ALA A 118 4.53 2.88 2.82
CA ALA A 118 4.56 3.67 4.04
C ALA A 118 3.66 4.91 3.97
N ARG A 119 3.47 5.46 2.76
CA ARG A 119 2.69 6.67 2.51
C ARG A 119 1.71 6.50 1.36
N THR A 120 0.58 7.19 1.46
CA THR A 120 -0.45 7.34 0.43
C THR A 120 -0.47 8.74 -0.17
N GLY A 121 0.34 9.67 0.36
CA GLY A 121 0.46 11.05 -0.13
C GLY A 121 -0.53 12.03 0.52
N THR A 122 -1.20 11.62 1.60
CA THR A 122 -2.07 12.49 2.39
C THR A 122 -1.55 12.49 3.82
N GLU A 123 -1.05 13.64 4.29
CA GLU A 123 -0.27 13.71 5.53
C GLU A 123 -1.00 13.14 6.76
N SER A 124 -2.29 13.49 6.92
CA SER A 124 -3.11 12.97 8.02
C SER A 124 -3.29 11.45 7.96
N HIS A 125 -3.38 10.90 6.75
CA HIS A 125 -3.48 9.46 6.54
C HIS A 125 -2.13 8.78 6.83
N ASP A 126 -1.04 9.40 6.38
CA ASP A 126 0.32 8.91 6.52
C ASP A 126 0.76 8.86 7.99
N LYS A 127 0.33 9.82 8.82
CA LYS A 127 0.56 9.79 10.28
C LYS A 127 -0.08 8.56 10.94
N PHE A 128 -1.34 8.30 10.62
CA PHE A 128 -2.05 7.13 11.16
C PHE A 128 -1.41 5.84 10.65
N ARG A 129 -1.14 5.76 9.35
CA ARG A 129 -0.49 4.63 8.71
C ARG A 129 0.86 4.31 9.33
N LYS A 130 1.71 5.32 9.51
CA LYS A 130 3.03 5.17 10.15
C LYS A 130 2.91 4.62 11.56
N THR A 131 1.96 5.12 12.35
CA THR A 131 1.68 4.63 13.71
C THR A 131 1.30 3.15 13.69
N LEU A 132 0.35 2.78 12.84
CA LEU A 132 -0.13 1.41 12.70
C LEU A 132 0.99 0.44 12.28
N LEU A 133 1.76 0.81 11.25
CA LEU A 133 2.88 0.02 10.76
C LEU A 133 3.96 -0.13 11.83
N GLN A 134 4.27 0.94 12.58
CA GLN A 134 5.25 0.89 13.67
C GLN A 134 4.83 -0.08 14.76
N LEU A 135 3.56 -0.09 15.17
CA LEU A 135 3.06 -1.05 16.16
C LEU A 135 3.22 -2.49 15.67
N PHE A 136 2.91 -2.77 14.40
CA PHE A 136 3.04 -4.10 13.83
C PHE A 136 4.48 -4.61 13.66
N ARG A 137 5.48 -3.73 13.71
CA ARG A 137 6.89 -4.16 13.78
C ARG A 137 7.21 -4.85 15.09
N HIS A 138 6.52 -4.48 16.17
CA HIS A 138 6.82 -4.93 17.53
C HIS A 138 5.76 -5.88 18.10
N ARG A 139 4.51 -5.74 17.66
CA ARG A 139 3.36 -6.52 18.14
C ARG A 139 2.79 -7.37 17.02
N ASP A 140 2.34 -8.57 17.38
CA ASP A 140 1.71 -9.50 16.43
C ASP A 140 0.31 -9.00 16.05
N SER A 141 -0.42 -8.49 17.03
CA SER A 141 -1.74 -7.92 16.88
C SER A 141 -1.86 -6.60 17.64
N VAL A 142 -2.82 -5.76 17.24
CA VAL A 142 -3.12 -4.49 17.89
C VAL A 142 -4.62 -4.27 17.95
N THR A 143 -5.09 -3.58 18.98
CA THR A 143 -6.47 -3.11 19.03
C THR A 143 -6.58 -1.74 18.37
N ARG A 144 -7.79 -1.31 18.04
CA ARG A 144 -7.99 0.08 17.58
C ARG A 144 -7.53 1.09 18.65
N GLN A 145 -7.76 0.78 19.92
CA GLN A 145 -7.40 1.68 21.02
C GLN A 145 -5.88 1.83 21.12
N ASP A 146 -5.12 0.73 20.99
CA ASP A 146 -3.65 0.78 20.94
C ASP A 146 -3.14 1.76 19.88
N VAL A 147 -3.73 1.73 18.68
CA VAL A 147 -3.33 2.60 17.57
C VAL A 147 -3.65 4.06 17.88
N MET A 148 -4.79 4.34 18.52
CA MET A 148 -5.18 5.71 18.88
C MET A 148 -4.30 6.28 19.99
N ASP A 149 -3.98 5.46 21.00
CA ASP A 149 -3.13 5.85 22.12
C ASP A 149 -1.69 6.12 21.63
N GLU A 150 -1.14 5.23 20.82
CA GLU A 150 0.18 5.42 20.21
C GLU A 150 0.21 6.65 19.29
N TYR A 151 -0.86 6.91 18.54
CA TYR A 151 -0.97 8.10 17.71
C TYR A 151 -0.90 9.37 18.56
N GLN A 152 -1.68 9.42 19.65
CA GLN A 152 -1.70 10.56 20.54
C GLN A 152 -0.35 10.76 21.25
N GLN A 153 0.30 9.67 21.66
CA GLN A 153 1.62 9.72 22.28
C GLN A 153 2.69 10.23 21.30
N THR A 154 2.65 9.77 20.05
CA THR A 154 3.65 10.10 19.02
C THR A 154 3.53 11.54 18.53
N TYR A 155 2.30 12.04 18.34
CA TYR A 155 2.05 13.34 17.71
C TYR A 155 1.59 14.44 18.68
N GLY A 156 1.34 14.10 19.96
CA GLY A 156 0.87 15.04 20.97
C GLY A 156 -0.56 15.54 20.73
N GLU A 157 -1.29 14.97 19.77
CA GLU A 157 -2.67 15.32 19.45
C GLU A 157 -3.53 14.08 19.18
N ARG A 158 -4.84 14.18 19.43
CA ARG A 158 -5.78 13.12 19.09
C ARG A 158 -5.89 12.95 17.57
N CYS A 159 -6.08 11.71 17.12
CA CYS A 159 -6.32 11.43 15.72
C CYS A 159 -7.61 12.13 15.26
N LYS A 160 -7.49 13.00 14.25
CA LYS A 160 -8.60 13.77 13.67
C LYS A 160 -9.29 13.05 12.50
N LEU A 161 -8.83 11.86 12.15
CA LEU A 161 -9.44 11.07 11.09
C LEU A 161 -10.84 10.64 11.52
N SER A 162 -11.77 10.66 10.58
CA SER A 162 -13.11 10.14 10.84
C SER A 162 -13.05 8.64 11.11
N ASP A 163 -14.02 8.15 11.86
CA ASP A 163 -14.20 6.73 12.16
C ASP A 163 -14.24 5.85 10.89
N TYR A 164 -14.83 6.38 9.82
CA TYR A 164 -14.82 5.77 8.49
C TYR A 164 -13.39 5.62 7.93
N VAL A 165 -12.61 6.70 7.90
CA VAL A 165 -11.24 6.69 7.37
C VAL A 165 -10.34 5.76 8.19
N VAL A 166 -10.48 5.76 9.52
CA VAL A 166 -9.77 4.83 10.41
C VAL A 166 -10.08 3.38 10.05
N ARG A 167 -11.35 3.02 9.91
CA ARG A 167 -11.75 1.68 9.49
C ARG A 167 -11.20 1.33 8.12
N GLN A 168 -11.25 2.26 7.17
CA GLN A 168 -10.74 2.04 5.82
C GLN A 168 -9.24 1.73 5.84
N GLN A 169 -8.45 2.51 6.57
CA GLN A 169 -7.01 2.28 6.70
C GLN A 169 -6.67 0.97 7.39
N LEU A 170 -7.38 0.63 8.47
CA LEU A 170 -7.24 -0.66 9.12
C LEU A 170 -7.57 -1.80 8.17
N ARG A 171 -8.67 -1.70 7.40
CA ARG A 171 -9.04 -2.72 6.41
C ARG A 171 -8.07 -2.79 5.24
N GLU A 172 -7.33 -1.73 4.92
CA GLU A 172 -6.34 -1.77 3.85
C GLU A 172 -5.13 -2.61 4.27
N ILE A 173 -4.63 -2.38 5.49
CA ILE A 173 -3.36 -2.96 5.98
C ILE A 173 -3.55 -4.25 6.77
N ALA A 174 -4.66 -4.35 7.50
CA ALA A 174 -4.88 -5.38 8.50
C ALA A 174 -6.18 -6.14 8.27
N GLU A 175 -6.24 -7.35 8.80
CA GLU A 175 -7.45 -8.14 8.92
C GLU A 175 -7.93 -8.13 10.38
N LYS A 176 -9.25 -8.13 10.53
CA LYS A 176 -9.92 -8.13 11.82
C LYS A 176 -10.01 -9.58 12.31
N MET A 177 -9.56 -9.84 13.52
CA MET A 177 -9.71 -11.13 14.21
C MET A 177 -10.35 -10.93 15.57
N GLU A 178 -10.90 -12.02 16.11
CA GLU A 178 -11.39 -12.08 17.47
C GLU A 178 -10.40 -12.90 18.30
N ASP A 179 -9.91 -12.32 19.39
CA ASP A 179 -8.99 -12.95 20.33
C ASP A 179 -9.48 -12.66 21.75
N GLY A 180 -9.80 -13.72 22.50
CA GLY A 180 -10.32 -13.60 23.87
C GLY A 180 -11.59 -12.74 24.02
N GLY A 181 -12.44 -12.68 23.00
CA GLY A 181 -13.65 -11.84 22.99
C GLY A 181 -13.39 -10.36 22.67
N GLN A 182 -12.16 -10.01 22.30
CA GLN A 182 -11.76 -8.67 21.87
C GLN A 182 -11.44 -8.65 20.37
N ILE A 183 -11.80 -7.55 19.73
CA ILE A 183 -11.43 -7.31 18.33
C ILE A 183 -9.97 -6.85 18.28
N VAL A 184 -9.14 -7.65 17.61
CA VAL A 184 -7.74 -7.33 17.32
C VAL A 184 -7.52 -7.26 15.80
N TYR A 185 -6.48 -6.55 15.41
CA TYR A 185 -6.05 -6.40 14.03
C TYR A 185 -4.66 -7.00 13.87
N VAL A 186 -4.45 -7.70 12.77
CA VAL A 186 -3.18 -8.35 12.37
C VAL A 186 -2.86 -7.92 10.95
N VAL A 187 -1.57 -7.79 10.61
CA VAL A 187 -1.16 -7.44 9.25
C VAL A 187 -1.62 -8.52 8.27
N LYS A 188 -2.28 -8.10 7.19
CA LYS A 188 -2.72 -9.03 6.15
C LYS A 188 -1.53 -9.78 5.54
N GLY A 189 -1.70 -11.08 5.34
CA GLY A 189 -0.69 -11.95 4.71
C GLY A 189 0.49 -12.32 5.62
N ALA A 190 0.68 -11.66 6.77
CA ALA A 190 1.77 -11.96 7.70
C ALA A 190 1.59 -13.30 8.42
N LEU A 191 0.35 -13.79 8.56
CA LEU A 191 0.06 -15.10 9.14
C LEU A 191 0.38 -16.27 8.20
N GLN A 192 0.45 -16.02 6.89
CA GLN A 192 0.75 -17.06 5.88
C GLN A 192 2.25 -17.33 5.73
N THR A 193 3.09 -16.45 6.26
CA THR A 193 4.56 -16.54 6.20
C THR A 193 5.20 -17.20 7.43
N ARG A 194 4.42 -17.73 8.37
CA ARG A 194 4.91 -18.43 9.57
C ARG A 194 5.04 -19.93 9.35
#